data_AF-A0A257TLX1-F1
#
_entry.id   AF-A0A257TLX1-F1
#
_cell.length_a   1.000
_cell.length_b   1.000
_cell.length_c   1.000
_cell.angle_alpha   90.00
_cell.angle_beta   90.00
_cell.angle_gamma   90.00
#
_symmetry.space_group_name_H-M   'P 1'
#
loop_
_entity.id
_entity.type
_entity.pdbx_description
1 polymer ?
#
loop_
_entity_poly.entity_id
_entity_poly.type
_entity_poly.pdbx_seq_one_letter_code
_entity_poly.pdbx_strand_id
1 'polypeptide(L)'
;GIIVIDKNHDDAVVGTQNVASLPRNPNRFGPQSKNLASVVRGYKIGVKKWATIHGVAFEWQPRYHDRIIRNQRELFNVRNYITNNPLNWKEDEEGPNLQ
;
A
#
# COMPACT_ATOMS: atom_id res chain seq x y z
N GLY A 1 -9.34 0.69 -4.37
CA GLY A 1 -9.32 -0.62 -3.68
C GLY A 1 -8.24 -0.61 -2.63
N ILE A 2 -8.50 -1.24 -1.47
CA ILE A 2 -7.57 -1.27 -0.34
C ILE A 2 -6.84 -2.62 -0.34
N ILE A 3 -5.51 -2.61 -0.23
CA ILE A 3 -4.69 -3.83 -0.11
C ILE A 3 -4.17 -3.90 1.32
N VAL A 4 -4.49 -5.00 2.03
CA VAL A 4 -3.99 -5.26 3.38
C VAL A 4 -2.88 -6.30 3.28
N ILE A 5 -1.70 -5.98 3.80
CA ILE A 5 -0.58 -6.92 3.91
C ILE A 5 -0.33 -7.12 5.40
N ASP A 6 -0.86 -8.22 5.94
CA ASP A 6 -0.57 -8.63 7.32
C ASP A 6 0.66 -9.54 7.33
N LYS A 7 1.55 -9.35 8.31
CA LYS A 7 2.63 -10.28 8.59
C LYS A 7 2.25 -11.00 9.87
N ASN A 8 2.18 -12.33 9.83
CA ASN A 8 2.07 -13.12 11.06
C ASN A 8 3.19 -12.69 12.01
N HIS A 9 2.80 -12.27 13.21
CA HIS A 9 3.70 -11.85 14.27
C HIS A 9 4.40 -13.09 14.84
N ASP A 10 5.54 -13.46 14.27
CA ASP A 10 6.61 -14.02 15.09
C ASP A 10 7.29 -12.83 15.80
N ASP A 11 7.45 -12.91 17.12
CA ASP A 11 7.93 -11.85 18.02
C ASP A 11 9.35 -11.33 17.69
N ALA A 12 9.48 -10.63 16.57
CA ALA A 12 10.70 -9.93 16.21
C ALA A 12 10.72 -8.57 16.92
N VAL A 13 11.47 -8.52 18.03
CA VAL A 13 11.85 -7.28 18.74
C VAL A 13 12.45 -6.28 17.74
N VAL A 14 11.69 -5.23 17.41
CA VAL A 14 12.19 -4.09 16.61
C VAL A 14 12.76 -3.03 17.55
N GLY A 15 14.06 -3.13 17.81
CA GLY A 15 14.85 -2.05 18.42
C GLY A 15 15.46 -1.13 17.36
N THR A 16 15.47 0.18 17.61
CA THR A 16 16.19 1.15 16.77
C THR A 16 17.63 1.26 17.28
N GLN A 17 18.60 0.69 16.57
CA GLN A 17 20.03 0.92 16.83
C GLN A 17 20.54 2.02 15.89
N ASN A 18 20.59 3.25 16.40
CA ASN A 18 21.33 4.33 15.76
C ASN A 18 22.82 4.17 16.05
N VAL A 19 23.55 3.57 15.12
CA VAL A 19 24.97 3.87 14.90
C VAL A 19 25.20 3.86 13.40
N ALA A 20 25.31 5.04 12.79
CA ALA A 20 25.60 5.17 11.37
C ALA A 20 27.03 4.67 11.10
N SER A 21 27.15 3.41 10.72
CA SER A 21 28.35 2.85 10.10
C SER A 21 28.25 3.08 8.60
N LEU A 22 29.35 3.54 7.97
CA LEU A 22 29.45 3.75 6.52
C LEU A 22 29.00 2.46 5.80
N PRO A 23 28.11 2.52 4.79
CA PRO A 23 27.63 1.31 4.14
C PRO A 23 28.78 0.62 3.41
N ARG A 24 29.16 -0.56 3.90
CA ARG A 24 30.16 -1.46 3.27
C ARG A 24 29.74 -1.96 1.87
N ASN A 25 28.51 -1.65 1.45
CA ASN A 25 27.92 -2.11 0.20
C ASN A 25 27.36 -0.93 -0.59
N PRO A 26 27.91 -0.59 -1.78
CA PRO A 26 27.40 0.51 -2.58
C PRO A 26 25.96 0.22 -3.04
N ASN A 27 25.14 1.26 -3.15
CA ASN A 27 23.80 1.15 -3.73
C ASN A 27 23.89 0.56 -5.14
N ARG A 28 23.34 -0.64 -5.34
CA ARG A 28 23.31 -1.30 -6.64
C ARG A 28 22.02 -0.93 -7.36
N PHE A 29 22.12 -0.28 -8.51
CA PHE A 29 20.98 -0.10 -9.39
C PHE A 29 20.51 -1.48 -9.87
N GLY A 30 19.25 -1.79 -9.59
CA GLY A 30 18.63 -3.07 -9.90
C GLY A 30 17.12 -3.00 -9.67
N PRO A 31 16.37 -3.99 -10.15
CA PRO A 31 14.92 -4.00 -9.98
C PRO A 31 14.56 -3.97 -8.49
N GLN A 32 13.78 -2.96 -8.10
CA GLN A 32 13.25 -2.84 -6.75
C GLN A 32 12.39 -4.08 -6.45
N SER A 33 12.83 -4.89 -5.49
CA SER A 33 12.20 -6.15 -5.10
C SER A 33 12.05 -6.24 -3.57
N LYS A 34 11.16 -7.13 -3.11
CA LYS A 34 10.93 -7.43 -1.68
C LYS A 34 10.49 -6.22 -0.83
N ASN A 35 9.70 -5.32 -1.41
CA ASN A 35 9.08 -4.21 -0.67
C ASN A 35 7.67 -3.88 -1.17
N LEU A 36 6.95 -3.07 -0.39
CA LEU A 36 5.57 -2.67 -0.67
C LEU A 36 5.41 -2.08 -2.09
N ALA A 37 6.32 -1.20 -2.49
CA ALA A 37 6.23 -0.57 -3.82
C ALA A 37 6.34 -1.60 -4.96
N SER A 38 7.18 -2.63 -4.80
CA SER A 38 7.29 -3.72 -5.79
C SER A 38 6.01 -4.56 -5.90
N VAL A 39 5.32 -4.80 -4.78
CA VAL A 39 4.03 -5.50 -4.75
C VAL A 39 2.94 -4.67 -5.41
N VAL A 40 2.80 -3.40 -5.01
CA VAL A 40 1.80 -2.48 -5.57
C VAL A 40 2.05 -2.28 -7.07
N ARG A 41 3.30 -2.15 -7.50
CA ARG A 41 3.67 -2.07 -8.93
C ARG A 41 3.18 -3.30 -9.70
N GLY A 42 3.48 -4.50 -9.19
CA GLY A 42 3.06 -5.76 -9.83
C GLY A 42 1.54 -5.85 -9.98
N TYR A 43 0.79 -5.49 -8.92
CA TYR A 43 -0.66 -5.44 -8.95
C TYR A 43 -1.20 -4.43 -9.98
N LYS A 44 -0.70 -3.19 -9.96
CA LYS A 44 -1.11 -2.15 -10.92
C LYS A 44 -0.84 -2.56 -12.37
N ILE A 45 0.30 -3.20 -12.64
CA ILE A 45 0.62 -3.74 -13.97
C ILE A 45 -0.38 -4.82 -14.39
N GLY A 46 -0.66 -5.79 -13.50
CA GLY A 46 -1.56 -6.90 -13.80
C GLY A 46 -2.97 -6.44 -14.20
N VAL A 47 -3.56 -5.56 -13.38
CA VAL A 47 -4.91 -5.03 -13.66
C VAL A 47 -4.92 -4.16 -14.91
N LYS A 48 -3.93 -3.27 -15.11
CA LYS A 48 -3.88 -2.42 -16.31
C LYS A 48 -3.77 -3.28 -17.57
N LYS A 49 -2.90 -4.31 -17.54
CA LYS A 49 -2.77 -5.26 -18.64
C LYS A 49 -4.09 -5.96 -18.93
N TRP A 50 -4.78 -6.46 -17.90
CA TRP A 50 -6.08 -7.10 -18.04
C TRP A 50 -7.11 -6.14 -18.68
N ALA A 51 -7.22 -4.91 -18.16
CA ALA A 51 -8.16 -3.90 -18.69
C ALA A 51 -7.87 -3.56 -20.16
N THR A 52 -6.60 -3.36 -20.52
CA THR A 52 -6.20 -3.10 -21.91
C THR A 52 -6.56 -4.25 -22.85
N ILE A 53 -6.32 -5.51 -22.43
CA ILE A 53 -6.66 -6.69 -23.25
C ILE A 53 -8.17 -6.80 -23.47
N HIS A 54 -8.98 -6.41 -22.48
CA HIS A 54 -10.44 -6.48 -22.55
C HIS A 54 -11.11 -5.19 -23.06
N GLY A 55 -10.34 -4.22 -23.55
CA GLY A 55 -10.87 -2.94 -24.04
C GLY A 55 -11.57 -2.10 -22.98
N VAL A 56 -11.27 -2.31 -21.69
CA VAL A 56 -11.86 -1.55 -20.59
C VAL A 56 -11.08 -0.24 -20.43
N ALA A 57 -11.77 0.89 -20.59
CA ALA A 57 -11.23 2.21 -20.29
C ALA A 57 -10.94 2.31 -18.78
N PHE A 58 -9.67 2.33 -18.42
CA PHE A 58 -9.22 2.29 -17.04
C PHE A 58 -7.88 3.00 -16.88
N GLU A 59 -7.76 3.80 -15.82
CA GLU A 59 -6.51 4.40 -15.40
C GLU A 59 -6.36 4.32 -13.88
N TRP A 60 -5.11 4.23 -13.43
CA TRP A 60 -4.79 4.28 -12.03
C TRP A 60 -4.68 5.72 -11.56
N GLN A 61 -5.24 6.01 -10.38
CA GLN A 61 -4.80 7.17 -9.61
C GLN A 61 -3.26 7.10 -9.39
N PRO A 62 -2.53 8.21 -9.62
CA PRO A 62 -1.09 8.27 -9.38
C PRO A 62 -0.74 7.95 -7.92
N ARG A 63 0.44 7.34 -7.72
CA ARG A 63 0.96 6.95 -6.38
C ARG A 63 -0.01 6.05 -5.60
N TYR A 64 0.24 5.86 -4.31
CA TYR A 64 -0.64 5.15 -3.38
C TYR A 64 -0.38 5.67 -1.97
N HIS A 65 -1.38 5.57 -1.09
CA HIS A 65 -1.24 5.87 0.33
C HIS A 65 -0.79 4.61 1.08
N ASP A 66 0.23 4.73 1.93
CA ASP A 66 0.66 3.68 2.84
C ASP A 66 0.86 4.23 4.25
N ARG A 67 0.58 3.38 5.24
CA ARG A 67 0.65 3.71 6.67
C ARG A 67 1.03 2.48 7.48
N ILE A 68 2.03 2.63 8.36
CA ILE A 68 2.44 1.59 9.30
C ILE A 68 1.53 1.63 10.52
N ILE A 69 0.80 0.54 10.78
CA ILE A 69 -0.03 0.36 11.97
C ILE A 69 0.86 -0.05 13.14
N ARG A 70 0.88 0.74 14.22
CA ARG A 70 1.83 0.57 15.34
C ARG A 70 1.19 0.05 16.62
N ASN A 71 -0.14 0.03 16.70
CA ASN A 71 -0.85 -0.42 17.90
C ASN A 71 -2.26 -0.95 17.57
N GLN A 72 -2.85 -1.62 18.56
CA GLN A 72 -4.15 -2.28 18.42
C GLN A 72 -5.30 -1.30 18.16
N ARG A 73 -5.26 -0.10 18.75
CA ARG A 73 -6.29 0.92 18.53
C ARG A 73 -6.28 1.40 17.08
N GLU A 74 -5.10 1.62 16.51
CA GLU A 74 -4.94 1.98 15.11
C GLU A 74 -5.41 0.85 14.19
N LEU A 75 -5.08 -0.41 14.51
CA LEU A 75 -5.57 -1.56 13.76
C LEU A 75 -7.10 -1.64 13.75
N PHE A 76 -7.74 -1.44 14.91
CA PHE A 76 -9.19 -1.41 15.04
C PHE A 76 -9.80 -0.29 14.18
N ASN A 77 -9.25 0.92 14.25
CA ASN A 77 -9.73 2.06 13.47
C ASN A 77 -9.60 1.81 11.96
N VAL A 78 -8.47 1.28 11.49
CA VAL A 78 -8.26 0.97 10.07
C VAL A 78 -9.23 -0.11 9.60
N ARG A 79 -9.46 -1.16 10.40
CA ARG A 79 -10.45 -2.20 10.08
C ARG A 79 -11.86 -1.63 9.98
N ASN A 80 -12.26 -0.81 10.95
CA ASN A 80 -13.56 -0.14 10.92
C ASN A 80 -13.71 0.76 9.70
N TYR A 81 -12.67 1.53 9.36
CA TYR A 81 -12.67 2.35 8.15
C TYR A 81 -12.88 1.49 6.90
N ILE A 82 -12.12 0.41 6.72
CA ILE A 82 -12.25 -0.48 5.55
C ILE A 82 -13.66 -1.05 5.42
N THR A 83 -14.27 -1.47 6.54
CA THR A 83 -15.63 -2.01 6.55
C THR A 83 -16.69 -0.95 6.23
N ASN A 84 -16.54 0.26 6.76
CA ASN A 84 -17.55 1.31 6.65
C ASN A 84 -17.38 2.19 5.41
N ASN A 85 -16.19 2.23 4.80
CA ASN A 85 -15.91 3.10 3.65
C ASN A 85 -16.87 2.89 2.47
N PRO A 86 -17.26 1.65 2.08
CA PRO A 86 -18.24 1.45 1.02
C PRO A 86 -19.62 2.06 1.33
N LEU A 87 -20.02 2.09 2.60
CA LEU A 87 -21.29 2.68 3.05
C LEU A 87 -21.23 4.21 2.98
N ASN A 88 -20.08 4.78 3.33
CA ASN A 88 -19.88 6.22 3.39
C ASN A 88 -19.47 6.84 2.04
N TRP A 89 -19.22 6.01 1.02
CA TRP A 89 -18.66 6.44 -0.27
C TRP A 89 -19.49 7.49 -1.01
N LYS A 90 -20.81 7.48 -0.85
CA LYS A 90 -21.71 8.45 -1.52
C LYS A 90 -21.63 9.86 -0.93
N GLU A 91 -21.23 9.96 0.34
CA GLU A 91 -21.17 11.19 1.12
C GLU A 91 -19.72 11.68 1.30
N ASP A 92 -18.76 10.94 0.76
CA ASP A 92 -17.33 11.26 0.85
C ASP A 92 -16.99 12.45 -0.04
N GLU A 93 -16.32 13.44 0.54
CA GLU A 93 -15.87 14.66 -0.14
C GLU A 93 -14.87 14.36 -1.26
N GLU A 94 -14.05 13.31 -1.13
CA GLU A 94 -13.14 12.84 -2.21
C GLU A 94 -13.82 11.89 -3.22
N GLY A 95 -15.15 11.74 -3.12
CA GLY A 95 -15.95 10.93 -4.04
C GLY A 95 -15.99 11.48 -5.47
N PRO A 96 -16.57 10.72 -6.42
CA PRO A 96 -16.59 11.05 -7.86
C PRO A 96 -17.38 12.33 -8.23
N ASN A 97 -17.86 13.11 -7.26
CA ASN A 97 -18.57 14.37 -7.48
C ASN A 97 -17.65 15.60 -7.52
N LEU A 98 -16.34 15.44 -7.32
CA LEU A 98 -15.37 16.49 -7.61
C LEU A 98 -14.95 16.39 -9.09
N GLN A 99 -15.55 17.26 -9.91
CA GLN A 99 -15.27 17.46 -11.33
C GLN A 99 -13.89 18.09 -11.57
#